data_AF-R7HF52-F1
#
_entry.id   AF-R7HF52-F1
#
_cell.length_a   1.000
_cell.length_b   1.000
_cell.length_c   1.000
_cell.angle_alpha   90.00
_cell.angle_beta   90.00
_cell.angle_gamma   90.00
#
_symmetry.space_group_name_H-M   'P 1'
#
loop_
_entity.id
_entity.type
_entity.pdbx_description
1 polymer ?
#
loop_
_entity_poly.entity_id
_entity_poly.type
_entity_poly.pdbx_seq_one_letter_code
_entity_poly.pdbx_strand_id
1 'polypeptide(L)'
;MKKSEKLKNVVDKKVTEVKDTDIRLDKTKDYIYYSDVNVVEGELDIEYKNININFEDKEGVAAIVNKENEEMSKSPVYDETNEEANYNHLISAKFAKYEIIHYVDYITLVVNKYSFDYKTIITTLGSDVYVFDKTTGKLYNNDELLSKFSVNKDDINEKVKTYLNDKNLLSEENKIDVEQTISNNTKNNLYVDKLGRLVISILVKAEKSDYNDIIVLS
;
A
#
# COMPACT_ATOMS: atom_id res chain seq x y z
N MET A 1 -37.89 -55.10 -24.20
CA MET A 1 -36.83 -54.45 -23.40
C MET A 1 -36.07 -53.46 -24.28
N LYS A 2 -36.10 -52.21 -23.81
CA LYS A 2 -35.34 -50.97 -24.10
C LYS A 2 -34.47 -50.84 -25.37
N LYS A 3 -34.82 -49.79 -26.14
CA LYS A 3 -33.98 -49.03 -27.08
C LYS A 3 -32.67 -48.58 -26.42
N SER A 4 -31.57 -48.64 -27.15
CA SER A 4 -30.30 -47.99 -26.80
C SER A 4 -30.07 -46.84 -27.78
N GLU A 5 -30.47 -45.64 -27.35
CA GLU A 5 -30.06 -44.38 -27.95
C GLU A 5 -28.61 -44.12 -27.54
N LYS A 6 -27.68 -44.12 -28.51
CA LYS A 6 -26.34 -43.58 -28.29
C LYS A 6 -26.43 -42.06 -28.31
N LEU A 7 -26.40 -41.50 -27.10
CA LEU A 7 -26.29 -40.07 -26.82
C LEU A 7 -25.11 -39.44 -27.57
N LYS A 8 -25.40 -38.38 -28.30
CA LYS A 8 -24.43 -37.43 -28.84
C LYS A 8 -23.75 -36.71 -27.66
N ASN A 9 -22.46 -36.95 -27.46
CA ASN A 9 -21.65 -36.06 -26.63
C ASN A 9 -21.34 -34.79 -27.42
N VAL A 10 -22.19 -33.77 -27.24
CA VAL A 10 -21.85 -32.38 -27.52
C VAL A 10 -21.23 -31.85 -26.24
N VAL A 11 -19.90 -31.68 -26.24
CA VAL A 11 -19.23 -30.80 -25.27
C VAL A 11 -18.30 -29.89 -26.07
N ASP A 12 -18.91 -28.99 -26.84
CA ASP A 12 -18.24 -27.74 -27.22
C ASP A 12 -18.26 -26.83 -26.00
N LYS A 13 -17.34 -27.09 -25.07
CA LYS A 13 -16.97 -26.07 -24.07
C LYS A 13 -16.21 -25.01 -24.86
N LYS A 14 -16.90 -23.94 -25.28
CA LYS A 14 -16.25 -22.69 -25.65
C LYS A 14 -15.41 -22.26 -24.45
N VAL A 15 -14.11 -22.54 -24.53
CA VAL A 15 -13.12 -21.82 -23.75
C VAL A 15 -13.21 -20.40 -24.27
N THR A 16 -13.95 -19.55 -23.57
CA THR A 16 -13.82 -18.10 -23.74
C THR A 16 -12.37 -17.79 -23.42
N GLU A 17 -11.59 -17.53 -24.47
CA GLU A 17 -10.30 -16.86 -24.40
C GLU A 17 -10.50 -15.66 -23.47
N VAL A 18 -9.98 -15.75 -22.24
CA VAL A 18 -9.80 -14.56 -21.41
C VAL A 18 -8.77 -13.76 -22.17
N LYS A 19 -9.21 -12.70 -22.87
CA LYS A 19 -8.28 -11.76 -23.47
C LYS A 19 -7.45 -11.22 -22.32
N ASP A 20 -6.20 -11.67 -22.26
CA ASP A 20 -5.18 -11.09 -21.41
C ASP A 20 -4.88 -9.70 -21.99
N THR A 21 -5.72 -8.73 -21.65
CA THR A 21 -5.51 -7.33 -22.03
C THR A 21 -4.44 -6.77 -21.13
N ASP A 22 -3.18 -7.03 -21.50
CA ASP A 22 -2.05 -6.29 -20.97
C ASP A 22 -2.22 -4.81 -21.39
N ILE A 23 -2.66 -3.98 -20.44
CA ILE A 23 -2.91 -2.55 -20.64
C ILE A 23 -1.66 -1.68 -20.59
N ARG A 24 -0.47 -2.26 -20.38
CA ARG A 24 0.76 -1.46 -20.26
C ARG A 24 1.06 -0.67 -21.53
N LEU A 25 1.43 0.60 -21.39
CA LEU A 25 1.81 1.44 -22.52
C LEU A 25 3.20 1.05 -23.05
N ASP A 26 4.17 0.90 -22.15
CA ASP A 26 5.50 0.37 -22.44
C ASP A 26 5.61 -1.09 -21.98
N LYS A 27 5.72 -2.02 -22.94
CA LYS A 27 5.80 -3.47 -22.67
C LYS A 27 7.12 -3.91 -22.02
N THR A 28 8.13 -3.06 -22.02
CA THR A 28 9.43 -3.33 -21.40
C THR A 28 9.48 -2.97 -19.91
N LYS A 29 8.47 -2.24 -19.42
CA LYS A 29 8.34 -1.82 -18.04
C LYS A 29 7.20 -2.56 -17.35
N ASP A 30 7.24 -2.58 -16.03
CA ASP A 30 6.11 -3.08 -15.23
C ASP A 30 4.95 -2.07 -15.26
N TYR A 31 3.81 -2.43 -14.68
CA TYR A 31 2.62 -1.58 -14.57
C TYR A 31 2.89 -0.33 -13.73
N ILE A 32 3.72 -0.44 -12.69
CA ILE A 32 4.23 0.67 -11.91
C ILE A 32 5.73 0.52 -11.82
N TYR A 33 6.49 1.58 -12.08
CA TYR A 33 7.95 1.53 -12.01
C TYR A 33 8.53 2.86 -11.53
N TYR A 34 9.77 2.81 -11.05
CA TYR A 34 10.49 3.98 -10.54
C TYR A 34 11.44 4.55 -11.60
N SER A 35 11.60 5.87 -11.61
CA SER A 35 12.64 6.58 -12.37
C SER A 35 13.28 7.67 -11.51
N ASP A 36 14.38 8.25 -12.01
CA ASP A 36 15.02 9.43 -11.41
C ASP A 36 15.36 9.25 -9.92
N VAL A 37 15.92 8.07 -9.58
CA VAL A 37 16.27 7.73 -8.20
C VAL A 37 17.43 8.60 -7.72
N ASN A 38 17.18 9.35 -6.65
CA ASN A 38 18.17 10.15 -5.95
C ASN A 38 18.30 9.64 -4.51
N VAL A 39 19.42 8.98 -4.22
CA VAL A 39 19.71 8.45 -2.88
C VAL A 39 20.34 9.56 -2.05
N VAL A 40 19.68 9.90 -0.94
CA VAL A 40 20.16 10.91 0.03
C VAL A 40 20.95 10.25 1.14
N GLU A 41 20.46 9.15 1.70
CA GLU A 41 21.17 8.36 2.70
C GLU A 41 20.92 6.87 2.49
N GLY A 42 21.98 6.15 2.11
CA GLY A 42 21.89 4.75 1.71
C GLY A 42 21.66 3.81 2.90
N GLU A 43 22.23 4.08 4.08
CA GLU A 43 22.08 3.20 5.24
C GLU A 43 20.66 3.20 5.80
N LEU A 44 19.99 4.35 5.68
CA LEU A 44 18.60 4.53 6.11
C LEU A 44 17.59 4.25 4.98
N ASP A 45 18.08 4.03 3.76
CA ASP A 45 17.28 3.85 2.56
C ASP A 45 16.32 5.05 2.39
N ILE A 46 16.91 6.25 2.50
CA ILE A 46 16.27 7.54 2.23
C ILE A 46 16.62 7.92 0.80
N GLU A 47 15.65 7.74 -0.09
CA GLU A 47 15.75 8.07 -1.50
C GLU A 47 14.48 8.76 -1.99
N TYR A 48 14.63 9.58 -3.02
CA TYR A 48 13.54 10.23 -3.74
C TYR A 48 13.50 9.69 -5.15
N LYS A 49 12.33 9.27 -5.61
CA LYS A 49 12.16 8.68 -6.94
C LYS A 49 10.79 8.98 -7.52
N ASN A 50 10.73 9.11 -8.83
CA ASN A 50 9.49 9.32 -9.55
C ASN A 50 8.73 8.00 -9.69
N ILE A 51 7.44 8.03 -9.39
CA ILE A 51 6.49 6.96 -9.60
C ILE A 51 5.86 7.12 -10.98
N ASN A 52 5.98 6.07 -11.80
CA ASN A 52 5.38 6.04 -13.12
C ASN A 52 4.29 4.97 -13.15
N ILE A 53 3.08 5.37 -13.55
CA ILE A 53 1.98 4.45 -13.84
C ILE A 53 1.97 4.21 -15.36
N ASN A 54 2.22 2.96 -15.75
CA ASN A 54 2.46 2.55 -17.14
C ASN A 54 1.16 2.17 -17.86
N PHE A 55 0.06 2.85 -17.57
CA PHE A 55 -1.25 2.69 -18.21
C PHE A 55 -2.00 4.02 -18.09
N GLU A 56 -3.21 4.11 -18.64
CA GLU A 56 -4.01 5.33 -18.55
C GLU A 56 -4.40 5.63 -17.08
N ASP A 57 -3.68 6.55 -16.44
CA ASP A 57 -3.91 7.02 -15.06
C ASP A 57 -4.93 8.17 -15.04
N LYS A 58 -6.22 7.82 -15.05
CA LYS A 58 -7.32 8.79 -15.17
C LYS A 58 -7.46 9.68 -13.94
N GLU A 59 -7.13 9.14 -12.78
CA GLU A 59 -7.22 9.81 -11.49
C GLU A 59 -5.93 10.59 -11.14
N GLY A 60 -4.89 10.48 -11.98
CA GLY A 60 -3.65 11.25 -11.83
C GLY A 60 -2.86 10.87 -10.57
N VAL A 61 -2.92 9.60 -10.16
CA VAL A 61 -2.23 9.09 -8.97
C VAL A 61 -0.72 9.33 -9.05
N ALA A 62 -0.11 9.13 -10.22
CA ALA A 62 1.32 9.39 -10.39
C ALA A 62 1.66 10.86 -10.12
N ALA A 63 0.84 11.80 -10.60
CA ALA A 63 1.05 13.22 -10.36
C ALA A 63 0.87 13.60 -8.87
N ILE A 64 -0.13 13.02 -8.20
CA ILE A 64 -0.36 13.22 -6.76
C ILE A 64 0.85 12.75 -5.96
N VAL A 65 1.29 11.51 -6.18
CA VAL A 65 2.39 10.89 -5.42
C VAL A 65 3.71 11.59 -5.73
N ASN A 66 3.97 11.95 -6.99
CA ASN A 66 5.22 12.64 -7.37
C ASN A 66 5.29 14.06 -6.82
N LYS A 67 4.16 14.77 -6.75
CA LYS A 67 4.13 16.10 -6.11
C LYS A 67 4.52 16.00 -4.63
N GLU A 68 3.97 15.03 -3.91
CA GLU A 68 4.32 14.82 -2.51
C GLU A 68 5.79 14.41 -2.35
N ASN A 69 6.29 13.51 -3.21
CA ASN A 69 7.71 13.14 -3.22
C ASN A 69 8.61 14.35 -3.49
N GLU A 70 8.22 15.25 -4.40
CA GLU A 70 8.94 16.50 -4.67
C GLU A 70 8.96 17.41 -3.43
N GLU A 71 7.85 17.53 -2.71
CA GLU A 71 7.79 18.30 -1.47
C GLU A 71 8.68 17.67 -0.37
N MET A 72 8.68 16.35 -0.24
CA MET A 72 9.57 15.62 0.68
C MET A 72 11.03 15.78 0.28
N SER A 73 11.37 15.81 -1.01
CA SER A 73 12.76 15.97 -1.49
C SER A 73 13.42 17.28 -1.08
N LYS A 74 12.62 18.29 -0.69
CA LYS A 74 13.08 19.59 -0.20
C LYS A 74 13.29 19.64 1.31
N SER A 75 12.97 18.55 2.01
CA SER A 75 13.04 18.47 3.48
C SER A 75 14.37 18.04 4.10
N PRO A 76 15.34 17.41 3.39
CA PRO A 76 16.64 17.10 3.97
C PRO A 76 17.35 18.35 4.52
N VAL A 77 17.83 18.25 5.76
CA VAL A 77 18.64 19.26 6.43
C VAL A 77 19.97 18.64 6.82
N TYR A 78 21.07 19.33 6.52
CA TYR A 78 22.44 18.88 6.82
C TYR A 78 23.15 19.85 7.75
N ASP A 79 23.99 19.33 8.64
CA ASP A 79 24.87 20.12 9.52
C ASP A 79 26.22 19.40 9.73
N GLU A 80 27.24 19.87 9.02
CA GLU A 80 28.60 19.34 9.09
C GLU A 80 29.29 19.56 10.44
N THR A 81 28.77 20.48 11.26
CA THR A 81 29.34 20.78 12.58
C THR A 81 28.78 19.90 13.68
N ASN A 82 27.73 19.14 13.39
CA ASN A 82 27.11 18.25 14.35
C ASN A 82 27.82 16.89 14.37
N GLU A 83 28.69 16.69 15.37
CA GLU A 83 29.44 15.45 15.58
C GLU A 83 28.56 14.24 15.94
N GLU A 84 27.31 14.45 16.38
CA GLU A 84 26.35 13.37 16.65
C GLU A 84 25.63 12.87 15.38
N ALA A 85 25.72 13.62 14.28
CA ALA A 85 25.06 13.30 13.01
C ALA A 85 25.84 12.23 12.23
N ASN A 86 25.57 10.96 12.53
CA ASN A 86 26.32 9.81 12.00
C ASN A 86 25.94 9.39 10.57
N TYR A 87 24.98 10.06 9.91
CA TYR A 87 24.45 9.70 8.60
C TYR A 87 24.77 10.78 7.56
N ASN A 88 26.04 10.91 7.18
CA ASN A 88 26.51 11.94 6.24
C ASN A 88 26.06 13.37 6.62
N HIS A 89 26.10 13.69 7.91
CA HIS A 89 25.64 14.98 8.46
C HIS A 89 24.16 15.29 8.26
N LEU A 90 23.34 14.31 7.84
CA LEU A 90 21.89 14.46 7.75
C LEU A 90 21.30 14.58 9.16
N ILE A 91 20.58 15.69 9.39
CA ILE A 91 19.92 16.01 10.65
C ILE A 91 18.48 15.54 10.65
N SER A 92 17.75 15.84 9.58
CA SER A 92 16.36 15.41 9.41
C SER A 92 16.00 15.32 7.94
N ALA A 93 15.01 14.50 7.64
CA ALA A 93 14.41 14.39 6.31
C ALA A 93 13.00 13.81 6.44
N LYS A 94 12.12 14.11 5.49
CA LYS A 94 10.90 13.35 5.24
C LYS A 94 11.08 12.56 3.96
N PHE A 95 10.54 11.36 3.94
CA PHE A 95 10.67 10.47 2.80
C PHE A 95 9.54 9.45 2.78
N ALA A 96 9.38 8.79 1.64
CA ALA A 96 8.41 7.73 1.46
C ALA A 96 9.09 6.46 0.96
N LYS A 97 8.62 5.31 1.46
CA LYS A 97 8.95 3.99 0.90
C LYS A 97 7.74 3.45 0.18
N TYR A 98 7.99 2.83 -0.97
CA TYR A 98 6.96 2.38 -1.89
C TYR A 98 6.98 0.86 -1.96
N GLU A 99 5.81 0.25 -1.88
CA GLU A 99 5.62 -1.18 -2.14
C GLU A 99 4.61 -1.34 -3.28
N ILE A 100 4.97 -2.16 -4.27
CA ILE A 100 4.09 -2.54 -5.37
C ILE A 100 3.70 -3.99 -5.17
N ILE A 101 2.39 -4.25 -5.03
CA ILE A 101 1.85 -5.58 -4.78
C ILE A 101 1.02 -5.99 -5.99
N HIS A 102 1.30 -7.18 -6.52
CA HIS A 102 0.53 -7.78 -7.61
C HIS A 102 -0.27 -8.97 -7.08
N TYR A 103 -1.57 -8.99 -7.38
CA TYR A 103 -2.41 -10.15 -7.11
C TYR A 103 -3.49 -10.29 -8.18
N VAL A 104 -3.43 -11.36 -9.00
CA VAL A 104 -4.41 -11.66 -10.06
C VAL A 104 -4.75 -10.41 -10.90
N ASP A 105 -5.91 -9.80 -10.65
CA ASP A 105 -6.45 -8.64 -11.37
C ASP A 105 -6.17 -7.29 -10.68
N TYR A 106 -5.33 -7.27 -9.63
CA TYR A 106 -5.04 -6.10 -8.82
C TYR A 106 -3.56 -5.73 -8.88
N ILE A 107 -3.31 -4.42 -8.93
CA ILE A 107 -2.00 -3.81 -8.70
C ILE A 107 -2.18 -2.76 -7.61
N THR A 108 -1.47 -2.93 -6.50
CA THR A 108 -1.53 -2.00 -5.38
C THR A 108 -0.22 -1.23 -5.30
N LEU A 109 -0.30 0.10 -5.13
CA LEU A 109 0.80 0.95 -4.70
C LEU A 109 0.56 1.37 -3.25
N VAL A 110 1.42 0.93 -2.33
CA VAL A 110 1.44 1.39 -0.93
C VAL A 110 2.55 2.44 -0.80
N VAL A 111 2.19 3.61 -0.29
CA VAL A 111 3.10 4.74 -0.03
C VAL A 111 3.24 4.92 1.48
N ASN A 112 4.27 4.33 2.08
CA ASN A 112 4.55 4.49 3.51
C ASN A 112 5.40 5.74 3.75
N LYS A 113 5.01 6.59 4.68
CA LYS A 113 5.61 7.91 4.90
C LYS A 113 6.34 7.96 6.23
N TYR A 114 7.50 8.60 6.23
CA TYR A 114 8.40 8.64 7.36
C TYR A 114 9.02 10.02 7.56
N SER A 115 9.43 10.28 8.79
CA SER A 115 10.35 11.36 9.14
C SER A 115 11.59 10.76 9.78
N PHE A 116 12.75 11.15 9.30
CA PHE A 116 14.03 10.94 9.94
C PHE A 116 14.40 12.16 10.79
N ASP A 117 14.95 11.89 11.98
CA ASP A 117 15.64 12.86 12.84
C ASP A 117 16.80 12.10 13.50
N TYR A 118 18.01 12.67 13.49
CA TYR A 118 19.22 11.97 13.95
C TYR A 118 19.15 11.47 15.41
N LYS A 119 18.24 12.00 16.23
CA LYS A 119 18.03 11.56 17.63
C LYS A 119 16.98 10.46 17.76
N THR A 120 15.89 10.53 17.01
CA THR A 120 14.78 9.56 17.10
C THR A 120 14.84 8.48 16.01
N ILE A 121 15.79 8.62 15.08
CA ILE A 121 16.02 7.79 13.90
C ILE A 121 14.85 7.88 12.93
N ILE A 122 13.78 7.09 13.09
CA ILE A 122 12.65 7.09 12.14
C ILE A 122 11.32 7.13 12.89
N THR A 123 10.46 8.05 12.49
CA THR A 123 9.06 8.16 12.91
C THR A 123 8.14 7.85 11.74
N THR A 124 7.13 7.00 11.97
CA THR A 124 6.10 6.70 10.98
C THR A 124 5.08 7.83 10.92
N LEU A 125 4.82 8.37 9.73
CA LEU A 125 3.84 9.46 9.51
C LEU A 125 2.49 8.93 9.00
N GLY A 126 2.45 7.69 8.50
CA GLY A 126 1.26 7.01 7.99
C GLY A 126 1.50 6.37 6.64
N SER A 127 0.43 6.11 5.91
CA SER A 127 0.48 5.62 4.54
C SER A 127 -0.65 6.20 3.68
N ASP A 128 -0.50 6.10 2.36
CA ASP A 128 -1.60 6.17 1.40
C ASP A 128 -1.53 4.93 0.50
N VAL A 129 -2.67 4.47 0.01
CA VAL A 129 -2.74 3.25 -0.81
C VAL A 129 -3.63 3.46 -2.03
N TYR A 130 -3.19 2.94 -3.17
CA TYR A 130 -3.89 3.01 -4.44
C TYR A 130 -4.01 1.62 -5.04
N VAL A 131 -5.23 1.20 -5.39
CA VAL A 131 -5.49 -0.14 -5.92
C VAL A 131 -6.08 -0.03 -7.31
N PHE A 132 -5.37 -0.54 -8.30
CA PHE A 132 -5.79 -0.52 -9.71
C PHE A 132 -6.27 -1.88 -10.16
N ASP A 133 -7.30 -1.86 -11.00
CA ASP A 133 -7.68 -2.99 -11.83
C ASP A 133 -6.66 -3.19 -12.95
N LYS A 134 -5.99 -4.34 -12.94
CA LYS A 134 -4.91 -4.69 -13.87
C LYS A 134 -5.38 -4.83 -15.33
N THR A 135 -6.68 -5.02 -15.56
CA THR A 135 -7.26 -5.24 -16.89
C THR A 135 -7.82 -3.97 -17.51
N THR A 136 -8.22 -3.00 -16.69
CA THR A 136 -8.88 -1.75 -17.15
C THR A 136 -8.12 -0.49 -16.78
N GLY A 137 -7.17 -0.56 -15.84
CA GLY A 137 -6.44 0.60 -15.29
C GLY A 137 -7.26 1.42 -14.31
N LYS A 138 -8.51 1.02 -14.02
CA LYS A 138 -9.41 1.75 -13.11
C LYS A 138 -8.84 1.75 -11.68
N LEU A 139 -8.82 2.92 -11.05
CA LEU A 139 -8.59 3.03 -9.61
C LEU A 139 -9.84 2.60 -8.81
N TYR A 140 -9.69 1.64 -7.91
CA TYR A 140 -10.73 1.24 -6.97
C TYR A 140 -10.81 2.21 -5.80
N ASN A 141 -12.03 2.56 -5.41
CA ASN A 141 -12.27 3.20 -4.12
C ASN A 141 -12.61 2.18 -3.02
N ASN A 142 -12.62 2.65 -1.77
CA ASN A 142 -12.89 1.80 -0.60
C ASN A 142 -14.23 1.07 -0.65
N ASP A 143 -15.32 1.74 -1.05
CA ASP A 143 -16.65 1.13 -1.08
C ASP A 143 -16.72 0.03 -2.15
N GLU A 144 -16.02 0.19 -3.28
CA GLU A 144 -15.90 -0.83 -4.32
C GLU A 144 -15.09 -2.05 -3.86
N LEU A 145 -13.99 -1.83 -3.13
CA LEU A 145 -13.21 -2.92 -2.54
C LEU A 145 -14.03 -3.69 -1.50
N LEU A 146 -14.67 -3.00 -0.57
CA LEU A 146 -15.52 -3.62 0.44
C LEU A 146 -16.63 -4.46 -0.19
N SER A 147 -17.29 -3.93 -1.24
CA SER A 147 -18.31 -4.66 -1.98
C SER A 147 -17.77 -5.93 -2.65
N LYS A 148 -16.60 -5.85 -3.31
CA LYS A 148 -15.97 -7.01 -3.96
C LYS A 148 -15.62 -8.14 -2.99
N PHE A 149 -15.23 -7.78 -1.77
CA PHE A 149 -14.85 -8.75 -0.74
C PHE A 149 -15.98 -9.09 0.24
N SER A 150 -17.20 -8.60 -0.01
CA SER A 150 -18.35 -8.80 0.86
C SER A 150 -18.08 -8.41 2.33
N VAL A 151 -17.30 -7.34 2.54
CA VAL A 151 -17.00 -6.81 3.88
C VAL A 151 -17.92 -5.64 4.17
N ASN A 152 -18.62 -5.69 5.31
CA ASN A 152 -19.43 -4.56 5.77
C ASN A 152 -18.54 -3.46 6.34
N LYS A 153 -18.83 -2.22 5.97
CA LYS A 153 -18.11 -1.02 6.42
C LYS A 153 -18.21 -0.82 7.93
N ASP A 154 -19.38 -1.10 8.49
CA ASP A 154 -19.64 -0.92 9.93
C ASP A 154 -18.80 -1.88 10.79
N ASP A 155 -18.44 -3.04 10.23
CA ASP A 155 -17.70 -4.09 10.95
C ASP A 155 -16.18 -3.81 10.99
N ILE A 156 -15.67 -2.87 10.18
CA ILE A 156 -14.23 -2.60 10.08
C ILE A 156 -13.67 -2.13 11.42
N ASN A 157 -14.32 -1.14 12.04
CA ASN A 157 -13.85 -0.55 13.29
C ASN A 157 -13.85 -1.58 14.42
N GLU A 158 -14.85 -2.47 14.46
CA GLU A 158 -14.92 -3.54 15.46
C GLU A 158 -13.82 -4.59 15.26
N LYS A 159 -13.56 -5.00 14.00
CA LYS A 159 -12.45 -5.91 13.66
C LYS A 159 -11.09 -5.32 14.04
N VAL A 160 -10.85 -4.06 13.68
CA VAL A 160 -9.63 -3.33 14.03
C VAL A 160 -9.50 -3.22 15.55
N LYS A 161 -10.56 -2.81 16.26
CA LYS A 161 -10.56 -2.69 17.72
C LYS A 161 -10.23 -4.01 18.40
N THR A 162 -10.83 -5.10 17.95
CA THR A 162 -10.59 -6.45 18.48
C THR A 162 -9.13 -6.85 18.27
N TYR A 163 -8.63 -6.70 17.05
CA TYR A 163 -7.24 -7.01 16.71
C TYR A 163 -6.23 -6.25 17.58
N LEU A 164 -6.42 -4.93 17.75
CA LEU A 164 -5.49 -4.11 18.53
C LEU A 164 -5.56 -4.41 20.03
N ASN A 165 -6.75 -4.73 20.56
CA ASN A 165 -6.91 -5.19 21.94
C ASN A 165 -6.19 -6.52 22.18
N ASP A 166 -6.35 -7.49 21.27
CA ASP A 166 -5.66 -8.78 21.37
C ASP A 166 -4.14 -8.61 21.33
N LYS A 167 -3.64 -7.73 20.46
CA LYS A 167 -2.21 -7.38 20.39
C LYS A 167 -1.71 -6.73 21.68
N ASN A 168 -2.52 -5.89 22.32
CA ASN A 168 -2.21 -5.28 23.62
C ASN A 168 -2.12 -6.28 24.77
N LEU A 169 -2.79 -7.44 24.69
CA LEU A 169 -2.64 -8.52 25.67
C LEU A 169 -1.27 -9.21 25.58
N LEU A 170 -0.63 -9.15 24.41
CA LEU A 170 0.65 -9.80 24.12
C LEU A 170 1.85 -8.85 24.22
N SER A 171 1.61 -7.54 24.13
CA SER A 171 2.66 -6.50 24.17
C SER A 171 2.68 -5.80 25.52
N GLU A 172 3.77 -5.96 26.28
CA GLU A 172 4.01 -5.20 27.52
C GLU A 172 4.82 -3.92 27.29
N GLU A 173 5.63 -3.87 26.23
CA GLU A 173 6.65 -2.82 26.07
C GLU A 173 6.22 -1.65 25.19
N ASN A 174 5.21 -1.79 24.34
CA ASN A 174 4.67 -0.70 23.52
C ASN A 174 3.15 -0.85 23.46
N LYS A 175 2.45 -0.34 24.48
CA LYS A 175 0.99 -0.37 24.54
C LYS A 175 0.39 0.52 23.46
N ILE A 176 -0.65 0.01 22.83
CA ILE A 176 -1.40 0.66 21.76
C ILE A 176 -2.53 1.49 22.38
N ASP A 177 -2.63 2.76 21.98
CA ASP A 177 -3.82 3.57 22.22
C ASP A 177 -4.86 3.23 21.13
N VAL A 178 -5.76 2.30 21.46
CA VAL A 178 -6.76 1.76 20.53
C VAL A 178 -7.76 2.83 20.09
N GLU A 179 -8.20 3.70 21.01
CA GLU A 179 -9.20 4.73 20.72
C GLU A 179 -8.59 5.85 19.87
N GLN A 180 -7.36 6.26 20.17
CA GLN A 180 -6.64 7.23 19.34
C GLN A 180 -6.30 6.66 17.96
N THR A 181 -5.96 5.37 17.87
CA THR A 181 -5.70 4.70 16.59
C THR A 181 -6.95 4.68 15.70
N ILE A 182 -8.09 4.26 16.25
CA ILE A 182 -9.36 4.17 15.50
C ILE A 182 -9.85 5.56 15.07
N SER A 183 -9.81 6.54 15.98
CA SER A 183 -10.28 7.90 15.66
C SER A 183 -9.42 8.59 14.59
N ASN A 184 -8.12 8.28 14.52
CA ASN A 184 -7.23 8.80 13.47
C ASN A 184 -7.35 8.05 12.13
N ASN A 185 -7.94 6.84 12.11
CA ASN A 185 -8.12 6.05 10.90
C ASN A 185 -9.35 6.52 10.07
N THR A 186 -9.25 7.72 9.50
CA THR A 186 -10.33 8.33 8.72
C THR A 186 -10.34 7.92 7.25
N LYS A 187 -9.18 7.58 6.69
CA LYS A 187 -9.01 7.28 5.26
C LYS A 187 -9.37 5.83 4.90
N ASN A 188 -9.27 4.89 5.85
CA ASN A 188 -9.38 3.46 5.60
C ASN A 188 -8.52 3.04 4.40
N ASN A 189 -7.21 2.97 4.57
CA ASN A 189 -6.30 2.59 3.50
C ASN A 189 -6.43 1.10 3.16
N LEU A 190 -7.46 0.76 2.39
CA LEU A 190 -7.80 -0.61 2.01
C LEU A 190 -7.03 -1.05 0.77
N TYR A 191 -6.56 -2.29 0.77
CA TYR A 191 -5.97 -2.89 -0.41
C TYR A 191 -6.00 -4.41 -0.42
N VAL A 192 -5.66 -4.97 -1.58
CA VAL A 192 -5.52 -6.42 -1.76
C VAL A 192 -4.06 -6.80 -1.55
N ASP A 193 -3.80 -7.66 -0.57
CA ASP A 193 -2.45 -8.14 -0.27
C ASP A 193 -1.98 -9.19 -1.29
N LYS A 194 -0.73 -9.63 -1.16
CA LYS A 194 -0.12 -10.66 -2.01
C LYS A 194 -0.82 -12.03 -1.96
N LEU A 195 -1.69 -12.26 -0.97
CA LEU A 195 -2.48 -13.48 -0.80
C LEU A 195 -3.92 -13.32 -1.29
N GLY A 196 -4.29 -12.15 -1.82
CA GLY A 196 -5.62 -11.88 -2.33
C GLY A 196 -6.64 -11.53 -1.26
N ARG A 197 -6.20 -11.18 -0.06
CA ARG A 197 -7.09 -10.80 1.04
C ARG A 197 -7.29 -9.30 1.03
N LEU A 198 -8.50 -8.86 1.41
CA LEU A 198 -8.70 -7.45 1.70
C LEU A 198 -8.07 -7.14 3.05
N VAL A 199 -7.17 -6.17 3.07
CA VAL A 199 -6.49 -5.71 4.28
C VAL A 199 -6.66 -4.20 4.43
N ILE A 200 -6.48 -3.72 5.64
CA ILE A 200 -6.40 -2.29 5.96
C ILE A 200 -5.02 -1.96 6.51
N SER A 201 -4.37 -0.93 5.96
CA SER A 201 -3.19 -0.31 6.55
C SER A 201 -3.62 0.75 7.55
N ILE A 202 -3.19 0.63 8.80
CA ILE A 202 -3.51 1.59 9.87
C ILE A 202 -2.22 2.14 10.50
N LEU A 203 -2.19 3.45 10.75
CA LEU A 203 -1.17 4.05 11.62
C LEU A 203 -1.57 3.81 13.08
N VAL A 204 -0.95 2.81 13.70
CA VAL A 204 -1.14 2.48 15.10
C VAL A 204 -0.47 3.54 15.97
N LYS A 205 -1.23 4.12 16.89
CA LYS A 205 -0.74 5.02 17.93
C LYS A 205 -0.31 4.21 19.14
N ALA A 206 0.94 4.37 19.55
CA ALA A 206 1.49 3.60 20.66
C ALA A 206 2.42 4.43 21.55
N GLU A 207 2.60 4.00 22.79
CA GLU A 207 3.29 4.79 23.83
C GLU A 207 4.73 5.16 23.47
N LYS A 208 5.48 4.23 22.86
CA LYS A 208 6.89 4.47 22.50
C LYS A 208 7.06 4.96 21.08
N SER A 209 6.38 4.34 20.13
CA SER A 209 6.57 4.61 18.71
C SER A 209 5.38 4.16 17.89
N ASP A 210 4.90 5.05 17.04
CA ASP A 210 3.85 4.80 16.06
C ASP A 210 4.38 3.96 14.88
N TYR A 211 3.53 3.08 14.35
CA TYR A 211 3.89 2.21 13.23
C TYR A 211 2.68 1.92 12.34
N ASN A 212 2.94 1.62 11.06
CA ASN A 212 1.91 1.10 10.18
C ASN A 212 1.72 -0.40 10.45
N ASP A 213 0.49 -0.81 10.67
CA ASP A 213 0.10 -2.21 10.81
C ASP A 213 -0.90 -2.61 9.74
N ILE A 214 -0.92 -3.90 9.41
CA ILE A 214 -1.75 -4.45 8.34
C ILE A 214 -2.71 -5.46 8.97
N ILE A 215 -4.01 -5.15 8.89
CA ILE A 215 -5.06 -5.96 9.50
C ILE A 215 -5.88 -6.62 8.39
N VAL A 216 -6.05 -7.94 8.46
CA VAL A 216 -6.82 -8.73 7.50
C VAL A 216 -8.32 -8.58 7.79
N LEU A 217 -9.10 -8.29 6.75
CA LEU A 217 -10.55 -8.09 6.84
C LEU A 217 -11.37 -9.23 6.20
N SER A 218 -10.81 -9.93 5.20
CA SER A 218 -11.41 -11.08 4.50
C SER A 218 -10.41 -12.21 4.20
#